data_AF-A0A4S3JTJ8-F1
#
_entry.id   AF-A0A4S3JTJ8-F1
#
_cell.length_a   1.000
_cell.length_b   1.000
_cell.length_c   1.000
_cell.angle_alpha   90.00
_cell.angle_beta   90.00
_cell.angle_gamma   90.00
#
_symmetry.space_group_name_H-M   'P 1'
#
loop_
_entity.id
_entity.type
_entity.pdbx_description
1 polymer ?
#
loop_
_entity_poly.entity_id
_entity_poly.type
_entity_poly.pdbx_seq_one_letter_code
_entity_poly.pdbx_strand_id
1 'polypeptide(L)'
;MPSVSPPVIVFSYFSFQEQNLRPACVVRPYNAQDVSTIVVTMASTHRESGEKFAIRSNGHMLSAGAANIQDGVTIDLRAMHDVKLSQDLSTVQTESGTS
;
A
#
# COMPACT_ATOMS: atom_id res chain seq x y z
N MET A 1 11.62 17.70 -20.42
CA MET A 1 10.60 16.99 -19.63
C MET A 1 10.79 17.39 -18.18
N PRO A 2 9.78 17.95 -17.48
CA PRO A 2 10.01 18.42 -16.11
C PRO A 2 10.31 17.23 -15.21
N SER A 3 11.42 17.33 -14.46
CA SER A 3 11.77 16.37 -13.42
C SER A 3 10.81 16.56 -12.26
N VAL A 4 9.74 15.77 -12.23
CA VAL A 4 8.85 15.72 -11.07
C VAL A 4 9.58 14.90 -10.01
N SER A 5 10.00 15.55 -8.92
CA SER A 5 10.61 14.85 -7.80
C SER A 5 9.64 13.79 -7.28
N PRO A 6 10.08 12.52 -7.14
CA PRO A 6 9.19 11.47 -6.67
C PRO A 6 8.69 11.80 -5.26
N PRO A 7 7.43 11.48 -4.94
CA PRO A 7 6.91 11.69 -3.60
C PRO A 7 7.76 10.92 -2.58
N VAL A 8 8.00 11.51 -1.41
CA VAL A 8 8.86 10.99 -0.32
C VAL A 8 8.58 9.52 0.01
N ILE A 9 7.33 9.11 -0.20
CA ILE A 9 6.80 7.76 -0.01
C ILE A 9 7.49 6.67 -0.85
N VAL A 10 8.15 7.05 -1.95
CA VAL A 10 8.89 6.13 -2.84
C VAL A 10 10.28 5.82 -2.28
N PHE A 11 10.87 6.69 -1.47
CA PHE A 11 12.16 6.40 -0.83
C PHE A 11 12.04 5.53 0.43
N SER A 12 10.81 5.23 0.88
CA SER A 12 10.58 4.41 2.08
C SER A 12 10.55 2.90 1.81
N TYR A 13 10.79 2.45 0.58
CA TYR A 13 10.92 1.02 0.28
C TYR A 13 12.33 0.52 0.61
N PHE A 14 12.43 -0.74 1.03
CA PHE A 14 13.72 -1.38 1.30
C PHE A 14 14.53 -1.62 0.02
N SER A 15 13.87 -2.03 -1.06
CA SER A 15 14.52 -2.44 -2.30
C SER A 15 14.57 -1.30 -3.32
N PHE A 16 15.72 -1.15 -4.00
CA PHE A 16 15.87 -0.19 -5.08
C PHE A 16 14.89 -0.43 -6.23
N GLN A 17 14.52 -1.70 -6.46
CA GLN A 17 13.53 -2.14 -7.43
C GLN A 17 12.19 -1.43 -7.22
N GLU A 18 11.66 -1.45 -6.00
CA GLU A 18 10.38 -0.79 -5.67
C GLU A 18 10.51 0.73 -5.61
N GLN A 19 11.66 1.25 -5.18
CA GLN A 19 11.97 2.68 -5.20
C GLN A 19 12.03 3.27 -6.62
N ASN A 20 12.21 2.46 -7.66
CA ASN A 20 12.24 2.94 -9.05
C ASN A 20 10.87 3.00 -9.70
N LEU A 21 9.85 2.38 -9.12
CA LEU A 21 8.49 2.46 -9.64
C LEU A 21 7.84 3.78 -9.24
N ARG A 22 7.06 4.35 -10.17
CA ARG A 22 6.35 5.61 -9.99
C ARG A 22 4.85 5.32 -10.10
N PRO A 23 4.12 5.18 -8.98
CA PRO A 23 2.67 5.04 -9.05
C PRO A 23 2.04 6.36 -9.49
N ALA A 24 0.91 6.27 -10.17
CA ALA A 24 0.11 7.44 -10.53
C ALA A 24 -0.47 8.12 -9.27
N CYS A 25 -0.87 7.32 -8.28
CA CYS A 25 -1.28 7.83 -6.98
C CYS A 25 -1.03 6.83 -5.84
N VAL A 26 -1.02 7.34 -4.61
CA VAL A 26 -0.91 6.54 -3.39
C VAL A 26 -2.11 6.82 -2.50
N VAL A 27 -2.84 5.78 -2.11
CA VAL A 27 -3.99 5.86 -1.19
C VAL A 27 -3.63 5.25 0.16
N ARG A 28 -4.09 5.87 1.24
CA ARG A 28 -3.74 5.50 2.62
C ARG A 28 -5.02 5.25 3.43
N PRO A 29 -5.50 4.00 3.52
CA PRO A 29 -6.66 3.66 4.36
C PRO A 29 -6.30 3.74 5.84
N TYR A 30 -7.29 4.03 6.69
CA TYR A 30 -7.14 4.07 8.15
C TYR A 30 -7.82 2.89 8.84
N ASN A 31 -8.67 2.15 8.14
CA ASN A 31 -9.42 1.02 8.69
C ASN A 31 -9.78 0.00 7.60
N ALA A 32 -10.35 -1.14 8.01
CA ALA A 32 -10.72 -2.23 7.11
C ALA A 32 -11.83 -1.85 6.10
N GLN A 33 -12.76 -0.95 6.47
CA GLN A 33 -13.81 -0.47 5.58
C GLN A 33 -13.24 0.38 4.43
N ASP A 34 -12.25 1.22 4.71
CA ASP A 34 -11.51 1.96 3.68
C ASP A 34 -10.83 1.00 2.71
N VAL A 35 -10.12 -0.01 3.25
CA VAL A 35 -9.47 -1.05 2.41
C VAL A 35 -10.48 -1.75 1.52
N SER A 36 -11.61 -2.19 2.08
CA SER A 36 -12.66 -2.87 1.33
C SER A 36 -13.19 -2.00 0.19
N THR A 37 -13.48 -0.73 0.47
CA THR A 37 -13.97 0.24 -0.52
C THR A 37 -12.95 0.43 -1.65
N ILE A 38 -11.68 0.60 -1.31
CA ILE A 38 -10.60 0.77 -2.29
C ILE A 38 -10.47 -0.48 -3.16
N VAL A 39 -10.44 -1.68 -2.57
CA VAL A 39 -10.26 -2.93 -3.32
C VAL A 39 -11.44 -3.20 -4.24
N VAL A 40 -12.68 -2.96 -3.79
CA VAL A 40 -13.88 -3.11 -4.64
C VAL A 40 -13.86 -2.11 -5.80
N THR A 41 -13.47 -0.86 -5.53
CA THR A 41 -13.32 0.18 -6.56
C THR A 41 -12.26 -0.24 -7.58
N MET A 42 -11.06 -0.60 -7.13
CA MET A 42 -9.96 -1.02 -8.01
C MET A 42 -10.31 -2.28 -8.81
N ALA A 43 -11.02 -3.24 -8.22
CA ALA A 43 -11.47 -4.44 -8.93
C ALA A 43 -12.50 -4.11 -10.01
N SER A 44 -13.32 -3.07 -9.83
CA SER A 44 -14.27 -2.61 -10.84
C SER A 44 -13.52 -1.90 -11.98
N THR A 45 -12.67 -0.93 -11.65
CA THR A 45 -11.83 -0.21 -12.63
C THR A 45 -10.93 -1.15 -13.42
N HIS A 46 -10.34 -2.17 -12.77
CA HIS A 46 -9.53 -3.18 -13.45
C HIS A 46 -10.32 -3.93 -14.53
N ARG A 47 -11.61 -4.23 -14.28
CA ARG A 47 -12.46 -4.91 -15.26
C ARG A 47 -12.86 -3.99 -16.42
N GLU A 48 -12.98 -2.69 -16.17
CA GLU A 48 -13.42 -1.71 -17.15
C GLU A 48 -12.28 -1.26 -18.08
N SER A 49 -11.12 -0.94 -17.52
CA SER A 49 -10.02 -0.30 -18.26
C SER A 49 -8.64 -0.90 -17.98
N GLY A 50 -8.55 -1.95 -17.17
CA GLY A 50 -7.32 -2.72 -16.96
C GLY A 50 -6.36 -2.13 -15.92
N GLU A 51 -6.76 -1.08 -15.19
CA GLU A 51 -5.95 -0.44 -14.16
C GLU A 51 -5.52 -1.45 -13.11
N LYS A 52 -4.26 -1.31 -12.69
CA LYS A 52 -3.65 -2.21 -11.72
C LYS A 52 -3.35 -1.44 -10.45
N PHE A 53 -3.32 -2.18 -9.36
CA PHE A 53 -2.89 -1.67 -8.07
C PHE A 53 -1.90 -2.62 -7.41
N ALA A 54 -1.08 -2.08 -6.52
CA ALA A 54 -0.25 -2.83 -5.59
C ALA A 54 -0.61 -2.44 -4.15
N ILE A 55 -0.40 -3.37 -3.21
CA ILE A 55 -0.63 -3.13 -1.79
C ILE A 55 0.71 -3.25 -1.07
N ARG A 56 0.99 -2.33 -0.15
CA ARG A 56 2.15 -2.40 0.73
C ARG A 56 1.79 -2.19 2.18
N SER A 57 2.53 -2.90 3.03
CA SER A 57 2.78 -2.52 4.41
C SER A 57 4.10 -1.71 4.47
N ASN A 58 5.14 -2.20 5.13
CA ASN A 58 6.42 -1.50 5.33
C ASN A 58 7.37 -1.52 4.13
N GLY A 59 7.02 -2.21 3.02
CA GLY A 59 7.76 -2.09 1.76
C GLY A 59 9.08 -2.85 1.68
N HIS A 60 9.20 -4.00 2.36
CA HIS A 60 10.40 -4.86 2.37
C HIS A 60 10.48 -5.84 1.18
N MET A 61 9.54 -5.81 0.25
CA MET A 61 9.55 -6.69 -0.92
C MET A 61 10.77 -6.43 -1.82
N LEU A 62 11.41 -7.50 -2.28
CA LEU A 62 12.59 -7.44 -3.17
C LEU A 62 12.21 -7.44 -4.66
N SER A 63 11.01 -7.93 -4.99
CA SER A 63 10.53 -8.04 -6.36
C SER A 63 9.86 -6.75 -6.78
N ALA A 64 10.30 -6.15 -7.89
CA ALA A 64 9.64 -4.97 -8.45
C ALA A 64 8.16 -5.25 -8.72
N GLY A 65 7.28 -4.34 -8.30
CA GLY A 65 5.87 -4.43 -8.62
C GLY A 65 5.03 -5.16 -7.57
N ALA A 66 5.65 -5.66 -6.49
CA ALA A 66 4.96 -6.42 -5.45
C ALA A 66 4.34 -5.51 -4.39
N ALA A 67 5.06 -4.47 -3.98
CA ALA A 67 4.68 -3.47 -2.99
C ALA A 67 4.57 -2.06 -3.59
N ASN A 68 4.93 -1.86 -4.86
CA ASN A 68 4.70 -0.63 -5.61
C ASN A 68 4.23 -0.97 -7.03
N ILE A 69 3.81 0.03 -7.81
CA ILE A 69 3.42 -0.19 -9.20
C ILE A 69 3.76 1.01 -10.07
N GLN A 70 4.10 0.77 -11.34
CA GLN A 70 4.32 1.83 -12.33
C GLN A 70 2.97 2.29 -12.90
N ASP A 71 2.71 3.60 -12.88
CA ASP A 71 1.53 4.27 -13.43
C ASP A 71 0.16 3.77 -12.90
N GLY A 72 0.16 2.88 -11.90
CA GLY A 72 -1.03 2.37 -11.22
C GLY A 72 -1.24 3.00 -9.85
N VAL A 73 -2.09 2.37 -9.04
CA VAL A 73 -2.41 2.81 -7.67
C VAL A 73 -1.62 2.00 -6.65
N THR A 74 -0.92 2.66 -5.74
CA THR A 74 -0.32 1.99 -4.57
C THR A 74 -1.18 2.23 -3.34
N ILE A 75 -1.57 1.15 -2.65
CA ILE A 75 -2.31 1.18 -1.39
C ILE A 75 -1.32 1.01 -0.23
N ASP A 76 -1.13 2.04 0.59
CA ASP A 76 -0.17 2.07 1.69
C ASP A 76 -0.86 1.90 3.05
N LEU A 77 -0.72 0.69 3.61
CA LEU A 77 -1.37 0.26 4.86
C LEU A 77 -0.64 0.74 6.12
N ARG A 78 0.46 1.50 6.03
CA ARG A 78 1.23 1.94 7.22
C ARG A 78 0.44 2.84 8.19
N ALA A 79 -0.70 3.39 7.77
CA ALA A 79 -1.57 4.13 8.67
C ALA A 79 -2.42 3.21 9.57
N MET A 80 -2.56 1.93 9.21
CA MET A 80 -3.21 0.89 10.03
C MET A 80 -2.13 0.20 10.88
N HIS A 81 -1.83 0.75 12.05
CA HIS A 81 -0.72 0.34 12.91
C HIS A 81 -1.14 0.04 14.36
N ASP A 82 -2.44 -0.11 14.62
CA ASP A 82 -2.94 -0.42 15.96
C ASP A 82 -2.52 -1.80 16.45
N VAL A 83 -2.34 -1.90 17.77
CA VAL A 83 -2.16 -3.16 18.49
C VAL A 83 -3.21 -3.24 19.59
N LYS A 84 -4.00 -4.32 19.60
CA LYS A 84 -5.09 -4.54 20.55
C LYS A 84 -4.91 -5.87 21.27
N LEU A 85 -4.97 -5.83 22.60
CA LEU A 85 -4.95 -7.03 23.44
C LEU A 85 -6.39 -7.43 23.77
N SER A 86 -6.72 -8.72 23.66
CA SER A 86 -8.03 -9.24 24.06
C SER A 86 -8.24 -9.06 25.57
N GLN A 87 -9.50 -8.99 26.00
CA GLN A 87 -9.83 -8.74 27.42
C GLN A 87 -9.29 -9.80 28.37
N ASP A 88 -9.20 -11.05 27.91
CA ASP A 88 -8.65 -12.20 28.64
C ASP A 88 -7.12 -12.32 28.53
N LEU A 89 -6.46 -11.36 27.87
CA LEU A 89 -5.02 -11.27 27.66
C LEU A 89 -4.42 -12.46 26.87
N SER A 90 -5.25 -13.26 26.20
CA SER A 90 -4.82 -14.46 25.47
C SER A 90 -4.38 -14.17 24.03
N THR A 91 -4.85 -13.07 23.43
CA THR A 91 -4.69 -12.79 22.01
C THR A 91 -4.25 -11.34 21.78
N VAL A 92 -3.22 -11.16 20.96
CA VAL A 92 -2.83 -9.85 20.44
C VAL A 92 -3.26 -9.76 18.98
N GLN A 93 -3.99 -8.71 18.64
CA GLN A 93 -4.32 -8.32 17.29
C GLN A 93 -3.39 -7.20 16.87
N THR A 94 -2.71 -7.37 15.73
CA THR A 94 -1.81 -6.38 15.15
C THR A 94 -2.31 -6.02 13.76
N GLU A 95 -2.34 -4.74 13.44
CA GLU A 95 -2.66 -4.31 12.08
C GLU A 95 -1.47 -4.49 11.13
N SER A 96 -1.77 -4.54 9.82
CA SER A 96 -0.77 -4.89 8.81
C SER A 96 0.37 -3.88 8.71
N GLY A 97 0.16 -2.63 9.11
CA GLY A 97 1.15 -1.55 9.06
C GLY A 97 1.98 -1.41 10.33
N THR A 98 1.74 -2.21 11.37
CA THR A 98 2.54 -2.22 12.60
C THR A 98 4.00 -2.62 12.26
N SER A 99 4.99 -1.91 12.82
CA SER A 99 6.43 -2.13 12.64
C SER A 99 7.18 -2.00 13.96
#